data_AF-A0A6L7KGE0-F1
#
_entry.id   AF-A0A6L7KGE0-F1
#
_cell.length_a   1.000
_cell.length_b   1.000
_cell.length_c   1.000
_cell.angle_alpha   90.00
_cell.angle_beta   90.00
_cell.angle_gamma   90.00
#
_symmetry.space_group_name_H-M   'P 1'
#
loop_
_entity.id
_entity.type
_entity.pdbx_description
1 polymer ?
#
loop_
_entity_poly.entity_id
_entity_poly.type
_entity_poly.pdbx_seq_one_letter_code
_entity_poly.pdbx_strand_id
1 'polypeptide(L)' 'QELRKARALAQARVARELGISQKAISRLEKRSDLLLSTLRSTVEAMGGSLSLTARFPDRPPVELTGIADHVVRD' A
#
# COMPACT_ATOMS: atom_id res chain seq x y z
N GLN A 1 15.25 8.77 6.72
CA GLN A 1 15.91 7.73 5.91
C GLN A 1 15.55 6.30 6.36
N GLU A 2 15.34 6.06 7.66
CA GLU A 2 15.03 4.73 8.20
C GLU A 2 13.76 4.09 7.65
N LEU A 3 12.69 4.87 7.44
CA LEU A 3 11.46 4.36 6.82
C LEU A 3 11.68 3.84 5.39
N ARG A 4 12.56 4.48 4.61
CA ARG A 4 12.88 4.08 3.24
C ARG A 4 13.68 2.78 3.19
N LYS A 5 14.59 2.59 4.15
CA LYS A 5 15.35 1.33 4.33
C LYS A 5 14.43 0.20 4.81
N ALA A 6 13.58 0.45 5.79
CA ALA A 6 12.60 -0.51 6.30
C ALA A 6 11.64 -0.98 5.18
N ARG A 7 11.15 -0.05 4.36
CA ARG A 7 10.31 -0.36 3.19
C ARG A 7 11.06 -1.20 2.15
N ALA A 8 12.32 -0.87 1.85
CA ALA A 8 13.12 -1.65 0.90
C ALA A 8 13.36 -3.08 1.39
N LEU A 9 13.61 -3.28 2.69
CA LEU A 9 13.75 -4.59 3.32
C LEU A 9 12.45 -5.40 3.27
N ALA A 10 11.30 -4.75 3.53
CA ALA A 10 9.99 -5.37 3.42
C ALA A 10 9.71 -5.82 1.97
N GLN A 11 9.98 -4.96 0.98
CA GLN A 11 9.83 -5.29 -0.43
C GLN A 11 10.75 -6.44 -0.86
N ALA A 12 12.00 -6.46 -0.40
CA ALA A 12 12.94 -7.55 -0.69
C ALA A 12 12.53 -8.87 -0.03
N ARG A 13 11.84 -8.82 1.12
CA ARG A 13 11.27 -10.00 1.77
C ARG A 13 10.07 -10.54 1.00
N VAL A 14 9.11 -9.69 0.68
CA VAL A 14 7.92 -10.06 -0.11
C VAL A 14 8.32 -10.57 -1.50
N ALA A 15 9.37 -10.00 -2.11
CA ALA A 15 9.95 -10.47 -3.39
C ALA A 15 10.38 -11.93 -3.33
N ARG A 16 11.11 -12.27 -2.26
CA ARG A 16 11.57 -13.64 -2.04
C ARG A 16 10.41 -14.60 -1.79
N GLU A 17 9.43 -14.20 -0.98
CA GLU A 17 8.26 -15.04 -0.66
C GLU A 17 7.38 -15.30 -1.90
N LEU A 18 7.28 -14.33 -2.82
CA LEU A 18 6.48 -14.43 -4.04
C LEU A 18 7.28 -14.91 -5.28
N GLY A 19 8.59 -15.14 -5.16
CA GLY A 19 9.45 -15.57 -6.27
C GLY A 19 9.60 -14.52 -7.40
N ILE A 20 9.37 -13.24 -7.11
CA ILE A 20 9.39 -12.16 -8.10
C ILE A 20 10.43 -11.08 -7.74
N SER A 21 10.95 -10.36 -8.74
CA SER A 21 11.92 -9.29 -8.49
C SER A 21 11.32 -8.11 -7.71
N GLN A 22 12.17 -7.40 -6.95
CA GLN A 22 11.77 -6.16 -6.26
C GLN A 22 11.18 -5.10 -7.22
N LYS A 23 11.66 -5.05 -8.47
CA LYS A 23 11.11 -4.17 -9.53
C LYS A 23 9.70 -4.59 -9.94
N ALA A 24 9.39 -5.88 -9.96
CA ALA A 24 8.04 -6.38 -10.20
C ALA A 24 7.09 -5.98 -9.06
N ILE A 25 7.55 -6.07 -7.81
CA ILE A 25 6.79 -5.58 -6.64
C ILE A 25 6.55 -4.08 -6.71
N SER A 26 7.56 -3.28 -7.03
CA SER A 26 7.36 -1.81 -7.14
C SER A 26 6.34 -1.43 -8.22
N ARG A 27 6.28 -2.19 -9.33
CA ARG A 27 5.24 -1.99 -10.35
C ARG A 27 3.86 -2.44 -9.87
N LEU A 28 3.80 -3.54 -9.13
CA LEU A 28 2.56 -4.03 -8.52
C LEU A 28 2.01 -3.01 -7.52
N GLU A 29 2.85 -2.52 -6.59
CA GLU A 29 2.53 -1.46 -5.63
C GLU A 29 2.00 -0.22 -6.34
N LYS A 30 2.71 0.32 -7.35
CA LYS A 30 2.24 1.50 -8.10
C LYS A 30 0.87 1.30 -8.76
N ARG A 31 0.61 0.10 -9.29
CA ARG A 31 -0.68 -0.21 -9.92
C ARG A 31 -1.79 -0.36 -8.87
N SER A 32 -1.48 -0.99 -7.75
CA SER A 32 -2.40 -1.11 -6.60
C SER A 32 -2.71 0.26 -5.99
N ASP A 33 -1.72 1.15 -5.85
CA ASP A 33 -1.89 2.51 -5.36
C ASP A 33 -2.86 3.30 -6.27
N LEU A 34 -2.69 3.20 -7.60
CA LEU A 34 -3.59 3.85 -8.57
C LEU A 34 -5.02 3.27 -8.55
N LEU A 35 -5.16 1.96 -8.36
CA LEU A 35 -6.48 1.34 -8.20
C LEU A 35 -7.15 1.81 -6.90
N LEU A 36 -6.39 1.90 -5.81
CA LEU A 36 -6.87 2.38 -4.51
C LEU A 36 -7.24 3.86 -4.53
N SER A 37 -6.48 4.71 -5.22
CA SER A 37 -6.82 6.13 -5.38
C SER A 37 -8.12 6.30 -6.15
N THR A 38 -8.32 5.51 -7.22
CA THR A 38 -9.57 5.53 -8.01
C THR A 38 -10.77 5.09 -7.18
N LEU A 39 -10.63 4.00 -6.41
CA LEU A 39 -11.69 3.53 -5.50
C LEU A 39 -12.02 4.56 -4.42
N ARG A 40 -10.99 5.19 -3.84
CA ARG A 40 -11.16 6.28 -2.86
C ARG A 40 -11.95 7.43 -3.45
N SER A 41 -11.53 7.97 -4.60
CA SER A 41 -12.23 9.08 -5.25
C SER A 41 -13.67 8.74 -5.61
N THR A 42 -13.95 7.49 -5.98
CA THR A 42 -15.31 7.03 -6.28
C THR A 42 -16.18 7.03 -5.02
N VAL A 43 -15.67 6.49 -3.91
CA VAL A 43 -16.39 6.47 -2.62
C VAL A 43 -16.62 7.88 -2.08
N GLU A 44 -15.62 8.75 -2.17
CA GLU A 44 -15.72 10.16 -1.75
C GLU A 44 -16.71 10.94 -2.62
N ALA A 45 -16.74 10.71 -3.94
CA ALA A 45 -17.73 11.32 -4.84
C ALA A 45 -19.18 10.90 -4.49
N MET A 46 -19.36 9.74 -3.85
CA MET A 46 -20.65 9.30 -3.32
C MET A 46 -20.94 9.83 -1.90
N GLY A 47 -20.07 10.68 -1.33
CA GLY A 47 -20.18 11.19 0.04
C GLY A 47 -19.76 10.19 1.13
N GLY A 48 -19.12 9.09 0.74
CA GLY A 48 -18.59 8.07 1.66
C GLY A 48 -17.13 8.31 2.06
N SER A 49 -16.60 7.42 2.88
CA SER A 49 -15.17 7.35 3.22
C SER A 49 -14.64 5.93 3.06
N LEU A 50 -13.39 5.80 2.61
CA LEU A 50 -12.72 4.52 2.41
C LEU A 50 -11.62 4.31 3.47
N SER A 51 -11.75 3.26 4.26
CA SER A 51 -10.72 2.75 5.18
C SER A 51 -10.19 1.39 4.71
N LEU A 52 -8.91 1.11 4.99
CA LEU A 52 -8.28 -0.16 4.66
C LEU A 52 -7.74 -0.80 5.92
N THR A 53 -8.09 -2.07 6.17
CA THR A 53 -7.74 -2.78 7.40
C THR A 53 -7.06 -4.10 7.08
N ALA A 54 -5.83 -4.29 7.59
CA ALA A 54 -5.14 -5.56 7.54
C ALA A 54 -5.51 -6.42 8.75
N ARG A 55 -5.88 -7.68 8.50
CA ARG A 55 -6.18 -8.67 9.54
C ARG A 55 -5.11 -9.74 9.58
N PHE A 56 -4.73 -10.11 10.80
CA PHE A 56 -3.72 -11.13 11.07
C PHE A 56 -4.29 -12.10 12.11
N PRO A 57 -3.95 -13.39 12.05
CA PRO A 57 -4.50 -14.39 12.98
C PRO A 57 -3.97 -14.24 14.42
N ASP A 58 -2.84 -13.58 14.60
CA ASP A 58 -2.07 -13.50 15.83
C ASP A 58 -2.13 -12.13 16.53
N ARG A 59 -2.83 -11.14 15.94
CA ARG A 59 -2.90 -9.78 16.48
C ARG A 59 -4.17 -9.03 16.05
N PRO A 60 -4.53 -7.95 16.77
CA PRO A 60 -5.67 -7.11 16.40
C PRO A 60 -5.56 -6.55 14.98
N PRO A 61 -6.69 -6.29 14.30
CA PRO A 61 -6.70 -5.63 13.01
C PRO A 61 -5.95 -4.30 13.03
N VAL A 62 -5.18 -4.02 11.98
CA VAL A 62 -4.39 -2.79 11.84
C VAL A 62 -5.00 -1.95 10.72
N GLU A 63 -5.39 -0.73 11.05
CA GLU A 63 -5.80 0.24 10.03
C GLU A 63 -4.58 0.75 9.27
N LEU A 64 -4.66 0.71 7.94
CA LEU A 64 -3.59 1.09 7.04
C LEU A 64 -3.80 2.55 6.60
N THR A 65 -2.99 3.45 7.17
CA THR A 65 -2.94 4.86 6.79
C THR A 65 -1.79 5.10 5.79
N GLY A 66 -1.94 6.07 4.88
CA GLY A 66 -0.86 6.51 3.99
C GLY A 66 -0.56 5.64 2.76
N ILE A 67 -1.34 4.59 2.48
CA ILE A 67 -1.14 3.75 1.27
C ILE A 67 -1.60 4.47 -0.01
N ALA A 68 -2.47 5.47 0.12
CA ALA A 68 -2.88 6.35 -0.99
C ALA A 68 -2.21 7.73 -0.96
N ASP A 69 -1.44 8.05 0.09
CA ASP A 69 -0.83 9.38 0.26
C ASP A 69 0.50 9.46 -0.50
N HIS A 70 0.48 9.15 -1.79
CA HIS A 70 1.39 9.81 -2.71
C HIS A 70 0.81 11.20 -3.00
N VAL A 71 0.84 12.08 -2.00
CA VAL A 71 0.82 13.52 -2.26
C VAL A 71 2.10 13.78 -3.04
N VAL A 72 1.98 13.89 -4.36
CA VAL A 72 2.94 14.63 -5.16
C VAL A 72 2.95 16.03 -4.56
N ARG A 73 3.91 16.29 -3.68
CA ARG A 73 4.26 17.65 -3.32
C ARG A 73 5.14 18.15 -4.46
N ASP A 74 4.72 19.28 -5.02
CA ASP A 74 5.43 20.07 -6.03
C ASP A 74 6.94 20.22 -5.76
#